data_AF-A0A370LRD3-F1
#
_entry.id   AF-A0A370LRD3-F1
#
_cell.length_a   1.000
_cell.length_b   1.000
_cell.length_c   1.000
_cell.angle_alpha   90.00
_cell.angle_beta   90.00
_cell.angle_gamma   90.00
#
_symmetry.space_group_name_H-M   'P 1'
#
loop_
_entity.id
_entity.type
_entity.pdbx_description
1 polymer ?
#
loop_
_entity_poly.entity_id
_entity_poly.type
_entity_poly.pdbx_seq_one_letter_code
_entity_poly.pdbx_strand_id
1 'polypeptide(L)'
;MIPRLRLSDLYNLSESERDKKIQDFLNAPKPTKEEAIQFLDEKIFLLEKKHNLTSQEMQKDFNLGKIQETHDICKWLIWLHARKKLDE
;
A
#
# COMPACT_ATOMS: atom_id res chain seq x y z
N MET A 1 1.95 -2.13 -13.54
CA MET A 1 0.75 -2.50 -12.74
C MET A 1 1.20 -3.49 -11.68
N ILE A 2 0.98 -3.22 -10.38
CA ILE A 2 1.44 -4.12 -9.31
C ILE A 2 0.56 -5.39 -9.34
N PRO A 3 1.15 -6.59 -9.49
CA PRO A 3 0.38 -7.82 -9.48
C PRO A 3 -0.36 -7.95 -8.15
N ARG A 4 -1.65 -8.28 -8.20
CA ARG A 4 -2.51 -8.45 -7.03
C ARG A 4 -3.29 -9.75 -7.16
N LEU A 5 -3.13 -10.63 -6.18
CA LEU A 5 -3.90 -11.86 -6.04
C LEU A 5 -4.71 -11.80 -4.75
N ARG A 6 -6.03 -11.96 -4.83
CA ARG A 6 -6.88 -12.07 -3.63
C ARG A 6 -7.17 -13.54 -3.35
N LEU A 7 -7.20 -13.92 -2.08
CA LEU A 7 -7.55 -15.29 -1.68
C LEU A 7 -8.98 -15.68 -2.12
N SER A 8 -9.91 -14.71 -2.15
CA SER A 8 -11.24 -14.90 -2.71
C SER A 8 -11.22 -15.37 -4.16
N ASP A 9 -10.25 -14.92 -4.94
CA ASP A 9 -10.13 -15.23 -6.37
C ASP A 9 -9.60 -16.64 -6.62
N LEU A 10 -9.20 -17.35 -5.54
CA LEU A 10 -8.67 -18.72 -5.55
C LEU A 10 -9.69 -19.75 -5.01
N TYR A 11 -10.73 -19.28 -4.30
CA TYR A 11 -11.63 -20.14 -3.54
C TYR A 11 -12.53 -21.00 -4.45
N ASN A 12 -12.98 -20.42 -5.57
CA ASN A 12 -13.87 -21.08 -6.53
C ASN A 12 -13.11 -21.75 -7.70
N LEU A 13 -11.78 -21.78 -7.66
CA LEU A 13 -10.94 -22.41 -8.67
C LEU A 13 -10.67 -23.86 -8.34
N SER A 14 -10.53 -24.70 -9.37
CA SER A 14 -9.96 -26.03 -9.21
C SER A 14 -8.50 -25.95 -8.73
N GLU A 15 -7.96 -27.05 -8.19
CA GLU A 15 -6.59 -27.10 -7.68
C GLU A 15 -5.56 -26.71 -8.75
N SER A 16 -5.68 -27.25 -9.97
CA SER A 16 -4.78 -26.92 -11.07
C SER A 16 -4.86 -25.44 -11.50
N GLU A 17 -6.06 -24.85 -11.53
CA GLU A 17 -6.23 -23.43 -11.85
C GLU A 17 -5.70 -22.51 -10.75
N ARG A 18 -5.84 -22.93 -9.48
CA ARG A 18 -5.28 -22.23 -8.33
C ARG A 18 -3.76 -22.20 -8.40
N ASP A 19 -3.14 -23.35 -8.63
CA ASP A 19 -1.68 -23.45 -8.75
C ASP A 19 -1.16 -22.60 -9.91
N LYS A 20 -1.83 -22.66 -11.06
CA LYS A 20 -1.49 -21.82 -12.20
C LYS A 20 -1.56 -20.34 -11.85
N LYS A 21 -2.65 -19.87 -11.23
CA LYS A 21 -2.79 -18.46 -10.81
C LYS A 21 -1.71 -18.03 -9.81
N ILE A 22 -1.36 -18.90 -8.87
CA ILE A 22 -0.30 -18.62 -7.90
C ILE A 22 1.04 -18.49 -8.62
N GLN A 23 1.35 -19.41 -9.54
CA GLN A 23 2.57 -19.35 -10.34
C GLN A 23 2.63 -18.10 -11.22
N ASP A 24 1.53 -17.75 -11.89
CA ASP A 24 1.44 -16.53 -12.70
C ASP A 24 1.67 -15.28 -11.84
N PHE A 25 1.14 -15.25 -10.62
CA PHE A 25 1.37 -14.16 -9.67
C PHE A 25 2.83 -14.08 -9.19
N LEU A 26 3.46 -15.23 -8.90
CA LEU A 26 4.86 -15.29 -8.46
C LEU A 26 5.84 -14.89 -9.57
N ASN A 27 5.52 -15.23 -10.82
CA ASN A 27 6.32 -14.92 -12.01
C ASN A 27 5.99 -13.55 -12.61
N ALA A 28 4.95 -12.88 -12.14
CA ALA A 28 4.60 -11.55 -12.63
C ALA A 28 5.76 -10.56 -12.37
N PRO A 29 6.02 -9.63 -13.31
CA PRO A 29 7.04 -8.62 -13.11
C PRO A 29 6.73 -7.82 -11.85
N LYS A 30 7.68 -7.83 -10.92
CA LYS A 30 7.61 -7.03 -9.71
C LYS A 30 7.85 -5.56 -10.08
N PRO A 31 7.16 -4.62 -9.44
CA PRO A 31 7.42 -3.20 -9.67
C PRO A 31 8.89 -2.88 -9.38
N THR A 32 9.48 -1.98 -10.16
CA THR A 32 10.80 -1.43 -9.82
C THR A 32 10.71 -0.60 -8.54
N LYS A 33 11.87 -0.28 -7.94
CA LYS A 33 11.94 0.58 -6.77
C LYS A 33 11.30 1.95 -7.06
N GLU A 34 11.55 2.51 -8.23
CA GLU A 34 11.01 3.79 -8.69
C GLU A 34 9.48 3.72 -8.87
N GLU A 35 8.97 2.64 -9.48
CA GLU A 35 7.52 2.43 -9.63
C GLU A 35 6.82 2.27 -8.28
N ALA A 36 7.46 1.58 -7.33
CA ALA A 36 6.94 1.42 -5.97
C ALA A 36 6.95 2.75 -5.20
N ILE A 37 8.02 3.54 -5.33
CA ILE A 37 8.13 4.90 -4.77
C ILE A 37 7.02 5.79 -5.32
N GLN A 38 6.88 5.86 -6.65
CA GLN A 38 5.87 6.69 -7.30
C GLN A 38 4.45 6.31 -6.86
N PHE A 39 4.16 5.01 -6.77
CA PHE A 39 2.88 4.51 -6.28
C PHE A 39 2.61 4.95 -4.84
N LEU A 40 3.59 4.82 -3.94
CA LEU A 40 3.43 5.21 -2.53
C LEU A 40 3.28 6.72 -2.38
N ASP A 41 4.06 7.51 -3.12
CA ASP A 41 3.99 8.97 -3.09
C ASP A 41 2.61 9.46 -3.56
N GLU A 42 2.04 8.85 -4.61
CA GLU A 42 0.67 9.15 -5.05
C GLU A 42 -0.36 8.82 -3.96
N LYS A 43 -0.23 7.68 -3.28
CA LYS A 43 -1.16 7.29 -2.22
C LYS A 43 -1.08 8.19 -0.99
N ILE A 44 0.12 8.58 -0.60
CA ILE A 44 0.35 9.53 0.50
C ILE A 44 -0.26 10.88 0.13
N PHE A 45 0.05 11.42 -1.05
CA PHE A 45 -0.46 12.70 -1.52
C PHE A 45 -1.99 12.76 -1.56
N LEU A 46 -2.66 11.69 -2.00
CA LEU A 46 -4.12 11.63 -2.02
C LEU A 46 -4.73 11.71 -0.61
N LEU A 47 -4.08 11.12 0.40
CA LEU A 47 -4.52 11.25 1.78
C LEU A 47 -4.23 12.64 2.35
N GLU A 48 -3.06 13.21 2.08
CA GLU A 48 -2.73 14.58 2.46
C GLU A 48 -3.78 15.56 1.95
N LYS A 49 -4.16 15.43 0.68
CA LYS A 49 -5.21 16.24 0.06
C LYS A 49 -6.58 16.02 0.71
N LYS A 50 -6.92 14.78 1.05
CA LYS A 50 -8.20 14.45 1.71
C LYS A 50 -8.31 15.10 3.10
N HIS A 51 -7.22 15.12 3.84
CA HIS A 51 -7.16 15.67 5.20
C HIS A 51 -6.79 17.16 5.23
N ASN A 52 -6.40 17.74 4.09
CA ASN A 52 -5.87 19.09 3.96
C ASN A 52 -4.69 19.35 4.92
N LEU A 53 -3.82 18.36 5.05
CA LEU A 53 -2.64 18.38 5.92
C LEU A 53 -1.49 17.69 5.19
N THR A 54 -0.28 18.22 5.32
CA THR A 54 0.95 17.54 4.89
C THR A 54 1.25 16.33 5.79
N SER A 55 2.05 15.38 5.33
CA SER A 55 2.48 14.25 6.17
C SER A 55 3.19 14.70 7.44
N GLN A 56 3.93 15.82 7.41
CA GLN A 56 4.57 16.38 8.59
C GLN A 56 3.54 16.88 9.62
N GLU A 57 2.51 17.59 9.15
CA GLU A 57 1.42 18.08 10.01
C GLU A 57 0.58 16.94 10.57
N MET A 58 0.22 15.96 9.72
CA MET A 58 -0.49 14.77 10.17
C MET A 58 0.31 13.98 11.20
N GLN A 59 1.63 13.85 11.04
CA GLN A 59 2.47 13.14 12.00
C GLN A 59 2.57 13.88 13.33
N LYS A 60 2.68 15.21 13.28
CA LYS A 60 2.65 16.05 14.48
C LYS A 60 1.31 15.90 15.22
N ASP A 61 0.20 16.04 14.52
CA ASP A 61 -1.13 15.98 15.13
C ASP A 61 -1.49 14.57 15.62
N PHE A 62 -1.01 13.52 14.94
CA PHE A 62 -1.09 12.14 15.42
C PHE A 62 -0.34 11.95 16.74
N ASN A 63 0.92 12.40 16.83
CA ASN A 63 1.74 12.27 18.04
C ASN A 63 1.17 13.08 19.22
N LEU A 64 0.42 14.14 18.95
CA LEU A 64 -0.28 14.94 19.95
C LEU A 64 -1.66 14.36 20.32
N GLY A 65 -2.07 13.23 19.74
CA GLY A 65 -3.37 12.60 19.97
C GLY A 65 -4.57 13.37 19.39
N LYS A 66 -4.33 14.31 18.47
CA LYS A 66 -5.39 15.12 17.83
C LYS A 66 -6.07 14.42 16.67
N ILE A 67 -5.39 13.43 16.08
CA ILE A 67 -5.93 12.59 15.01
C ILE A 67 -6.31 11.25 15.60
N GLN A 68 -7.55 10.83 15.37
CA GLN A 68 -8.00 9.49 15.74
C GLN A 68 -7.39 8.43 14.82
N GLU A 69 -7.10 7.26 15.40
CA GLU A 69 -6.62 6.05 14.71
C GLU A 69 -7.71 5.43 13.82
N THR A 70 -8.07 6.16 12.77
CA THR A 70 -8.97 5.65 11.74
C THR A 70 -8.20 4.76 10.77
N HIS A 71 -8.93 3.90 10.05
CA HIS A 71 -8.36 3.03 9.02
C HIS A 71 -7.48 3.76 8.00
N ASP A 72 -7.87 4.98 7.63
CA ASP A 72 -7.12 5.79 6.67
C ASP A 72 -5.78 6.28 7.24
N ILE A 73 -5.76 6.67 8.51
CA ILE A 73 -4.54 7.07 9.22
C ILE A 73 -3.60 5.88 9.41
N CYS A 74 -4.13 4.71 9.77
CA CYS A 74 -3.33 3.49 9.86
C CYS A 74 -2.72 3.11 8.50
N LYS A 75 -3.48 3.21 7.39
CA LYS A 75 -2.94 3.00 6.04
C LYS A 75 -1.84 3.98 5.69
N TRP A 76 -2.02 5.25 5.99
CA TRP A 76 -1.01 6.28 5.76
C TRP A 76 0.29 5.98 6.50
N LEU A 77 0.22 5.59 7.79
CA LEU A 77 1.41 5.18 8.56
C LEU A 77 2.13 3.98 7.93
N ILE A 78 1.38 2.99 7.45
CA ILE A 78 1.96 1.83 6.74
C ILE A 78 2.66 2.28 5.45
N TRP A 79 2.05 3.18 4.68
CA TRP A 79 2.64 3.70 3.44
C TRP A 79 3.91 4.51 3.70
N LEU A 80 3.92 5.36 4.73
CA LEU A 80 5.11 6.09 5.14
C LEU A 80 6.26 5.14 5.53
N HIS A 81 5.96 4.11 6.31
CA HIS A 81 6.96 3.12 6.70
C HIS A 81 7.50 2.35 5.49
N ALA A 82 6.63 1.91 4.58
CA ALA A 82 7.03 1.24 3.35
C ALA A 82 7.89 2.14 2.46
N ARG A 83 7.53 3.43 2.35
CA ARG A 83 8.29 4.42 1.56
C ARG A 83 9.68 4.64 2.12
N LYS A 84 9.81 4.75 3.45
CA LYS A 84 11.10 4.88 4.13
C LYS A 84 11.99 3.66 3.92
N LYS A 85 11.41 2.45 4.00
CA LYS A 85 12.14 1.20 3.72
C LYS A 85 12.64 1.07 2.29
N LEU A 86 12.03 1.78 1.34
CA LEU A 86 12.55 1.83 -0.01
C LEU A 86 13.73 2.78 -0.14
N ASP A 87 13.90 3.77 0.74
CA ASP A 87 15.06 4.69 0.71
C ASP A 87 16.32 4.11 1.39
N GLU A 88 16.15 3.16 2.31
CA GLU A 88 17.22 2.38 2.97
C GLU A 88 17.84 1.34 2.02
#